data_AF-A0A519RQS6-F1
#
_entry.id   AF-A0A519RQS6-F1
#
_cell.length_a   1.000
_cell.length_b   1.000
_cell.length_c   1.000
_cell.angle_alpha   90.00
_cell.angle_beta   90.00
_cell.angle_gamma   90.00
#
_symmetry.space_group_name_H-M   'P 1'
#
loop_
_entity.id
_entity.type
_entity.pdbx_description
1 polymer ?
#
loop_
_entity_poly.entity_id
_entity_poly.type
_entity_poly.pdbx_seq_one_letter_code
_entity_poly.pdbx_strand_id
1 'polypeptide(L)'
;MTKVVLTEKPSVAMDLGKALGRIERHDGYIVVAGYHITWAIGHLVEINEEIAPKQWRLNTLPILPEEFLYKVTSDKINQFNIIKGLLKKATSVVIATDAGREGELIARLILNLSDYTGKIERFWTSEALSAEVVKKEFGANEVVIKEKVNNKLIGGFILKVGDRQFDASISSGLNKLKKEFAQGVV
;
A
#
# COMPACT_ATOMS: atom_id res chain seq x y z
N MET A 1 2.63 13.93 -19.09
CA MET A 1 3.18 13.10 -17.99
C MET A 1 2.01 12.47 -17.29
N THR A 2 1.97 11.14 -17.15
CA THR A 2 0.81 10.43 -16.61
C THR A 2 1.03 10.15 -15.13
N LYS A 3 0.18 10.74 -14.27
CA LYS A 3 0.15 10.43 -12.84
C LYS A 3 -0.92 9.38 -12.57
N VAL A 4 -0.54 8.26 -11.97
CA VAL A 4 -1.47 7.21 -11.56
C VAL A 4 -1.80 7.36 -10.09
N VAL A 5 -3.07 7.27 -9.73
CA VAL A 5 -3.53 7.22 -8.34
C VAL A 5 -4.03 5.81 -8.07
N LEU A 6 -3.43 5.11 -7.11
CA LEU A 6 -3.80 3.74 -6.75
C LEU A 6 -4.60 3.75 -5.45
N THR A 7 -5.88 3.41 -5.52
CA THR A 7 -6.75 3.26 -4.35
C THR A 7 -6.98 1.80 -4.00
N GLU A 8 -7.67 1.52 -2.89
CA GLU A 8 -7.93 0.14 -2.45
C GLU A 8 -9.18 -0.49 -3.07
N LYS A 9 -10.15 0.33 -3.48
CA LYS A 9 -11.46 -0.13 -3.98
C LYS A 9 -12.10 0.88 -4.94
N PRO A 10 -13.00 0.44 -5.84
CA PRO A 10 -13.63 1.31 -6.84
C PRO A 10 -14.36 2.51 -6.25
N SER A 11 -14.99 2.35 -5.08
CA SER A 11 -15.75 3.44 -4.44
C SER A 11 -14.86 4.61 -4.07
N VAL A 12 -13.67 4.35 -3.52
CA VAL A 12 -12.69 5.40 -3.14
C VAL A 12 -12.17 6.11 -4.38
N ALA A 13 -11.87 5.37 -5.46
CA ALA A 13 -11.48 5.99 -6.72
C ALA A 13 -12.57 6.91 -7.27
N MET A 14 -13.84 6.51 -7.17
CA MET A 14 -14.97 7.31 -7.62
C MET A 14 -15.16 8.58 -6.77
N ASP A 15 -14.98 8.49 -5.45
CA ASP A 15 -15.09 9.65 -4.56
C ASP A 15 -13.97 10.66 -4.80
N LEU A 16 -12.72 10.19 -4.96
CA LEU A 16 -11.61 11.03 -5.41
C LEU A 16 -11.90 11.67 -6.77
N GLY A 17 -12.46 10.89 -7.71
CA GLY A 17 -12.81 11.40 -9.03
C GLY A 17 -13.86 12.51 -8.99
N LYS A 18 -14.92 12.34 -8.20
CA LYS A 18 -15.98 13.35 -8.04
C LYS A 18 -15.44 14.63 -7.40
N ALA A 19 -14.53 14.49 -6.44
CA ALA A 19 -13.87 15.63 -5.81
C ALA A 19 -12.99 16.42 -6.79
N LEU A 20 -12.29 15.72 -7.69
CA LEU A 20 -11.35 16.32 -8.63
C LEU A 20 -12.02 16.94 -9.87
N GLY A 21 -13.19 16.43 -10.29
CA GLY A 21 -14.00 17.07 -11.34
C GLY A 21 -14.71 16.10 -12.27
N ARG A 22 -14.67 16.39 -13.58
CA ARG A 22 -15.35 15.60 -14.61
C ARG A 22 -14.62 14.27 -14.83
N ILE A 23 -15.35 13.17 -14.65
CA ILE A 23 -14.84 11.81 -14.74
C ILE A 23 -15.03 11.27 -16.16
N GLU A 24 -13.96 10.75 -16.74
CA GLU A 24 -13.98 9.84 -17.88
C GLU A 24 -13.79 8.41 -17.37
N ARG A 25 -14.68 7.48 -17.76
CA ARG A 25 -14.66 6.09 -17.29
C ARG A 25 -13.99 5.17 -18.28
N HIS A 26 -13.13 4.29 -17.78
CA HIS A 26 -12.53 3.20 -18.53
C HIS A 26 -12.71 1.88 -17.77
N ASP A 27 -12.31 0.78 -18.40
CA ASP A 27 -12.27 -0.52 -17.74
C ASP A 27 -11.15 -0.54 -16.69
N GLY A 28 -11.51 -0.74 -15.41
CA GLY A 28 -10.58 -0.83 -14.28
C GLY A 28 -9.92 0.48 -13.80
N TYR A 29 -10.25 1.64 -14.39
CA TYR A 29 -9.78 2.96 -13.93
C TYR A 29 -10.68 4.10 -14.43
N ILE A 30 -10.46 5.30 -13.90
CA ILE A 30 -11.05 6.55 -14.37
C ILE A 30 -9.98 7.58 -14.68
N VAL A 31 -10.30 8.55 -15.54
CA VAL A 31 -9.45 9.71 -15.81
C VAL A 31 -10.16 10.98 -15.37
N VAL A 32 -9.44 11.82 -14.63
CA VAL A 32 -9.97 13.09 -14.10
C VAL A 32 -8.82 14.05 -13.84
N ALA A 33 -8.95 15.30 -14.31
CA ALA A 33 -7.95 16.36 -14.09
C ALA A 33 -6.49 15.94 -14.43
N GLY A 34 -6.30 15.07 -15.43
CA GLY A 34 -4.99 14.54 -15.84
C GLY A 34 -4.45 13.37 -14.99
N TYR A 35 -5.18 12.94 -13.97
CA TYR A 35 -4.88 11.76 -13.16
C TYR A 35 -5.58 10.52 -13.71
N HIS A 36 -4.86 9.41 -13.72
CA HIS A 36 -5.42 8.07 -13.98
C HIS A 36 -5.66 7.40 -12.62
N ILE A 37 -6.90 7.38 -12.14
CA ILE A 37 -7.26 6.82 -10.83
C ILE A 37 -7.74 5.39 -11.03
N THR A 38 -6.97 4.44 -10.52
CA THR A 38 -7.29 3.01 -10.51
C THR A 38 -7.44 2.52 -9.08
N TRP A 39 -7.84 1.26 -8.91
CA TRP A 39 -8.13 0.66 -7.62
C TRP A 39 -7.66 -0.80 -7.57
N ALA A 40 -7.28 -1.23 -6.37
CA ALA A 40 -7.21 -2.63 -6.02
C ALA A 40 -8.61 -3.23 -5.82
N ILE A 41 -8.67 -4.54 -5.59
CA ILE A 41 -9.88 -5.27 -5.19
C ILE A 41 -9.51 -6.06 -3.93
N GLY A 42 -9.30 -5.33 -2.82
CA GLY A 42 -8.64 -5.85 -1.63
C GLY A 42 -7.22 -6.33 -1.95
N HIS A 43 -6.79 -7.46 -1.38
CA HIS A 43 -5.54 -8.11 -1.77
C HIS A 43 -5.67 -8.68 -3.19
N LEU A 44 -5.07 -8.00 -4.17
CA LEU A 44 -4.85 -8.53 -5.53
C LEU A 44 -3.78 -9.63 -5.55
N VAL A 45 -2.98 -9.65 -4.48
CA VAL A 45 -1.73 -10.41 -4.37
C VAL A 45 -1.78 -11.20 -3.08
N GLU A 46 -1.44 -12.47 -3.16
CA GLU A 46 -1.33 -13.37 -2.02
C GLU A 46 0.07 -14.00 -1.96
N ILE A 47 0.41 -14.54 -0.79
CA ILE A 47 1.64 -15.32 -0.63
C ILE A 47 1.53 -16.57 -1.50
N ASN A 48 2.59 -16.89 -2.22
CA ASN A 48 2.68 -18.14 -2.95
C ASN A 48 2.92 -19.29 -1.97
N GLU A 49 1.96 -20.20 -1.84
CA GLU A 49 2.03 -21.35 -0.94
C GLU A 49 3.24 -22.27 -1.18
N GLU A 50 3.88 -22.19 -2.34
CA GLU A 50 5.11 -22.92 -2.66
C GLU A 50 6.29 -22.59 -1.72
N ILE A 51 6.22 -21.47 -0.99
CA ILE A 51 7.22 -21.15 0.05
C ILE A 51 7.17 -22.12 1.25
N ALA A 52 6.03 -22.78 1.44
CA ALA A 52 5.81 -23.66 2.58
C ALA A 52 6.02 -25.12 2.17
N PRO A 53 6.64 -25.96 3.03
CA PRO A 53 6.69 -27.39 2.80
C PRO A 53 5.28 -27.97 2.71
N LYS A 54 5.03 -28.79 1.68
CA LYS A 54 3.72 -29.43 1.45
C LYS A 54 3.27 -30.35 2.61
N GLN A 55 4.21 -30.81 3.42
CA GLN A 55 3.94 -31.58 4.64
C GLN A 55 4.51 -30.86 5.84
N TRP A 56 3.68 -30.64 6.85
CA TRP A 56 4.06 -29.93 8.07
C TRP A 56 4.62 -30.91 9.09
N ARG A 57 5.76 -30.57 9.69
CA ARG A 57 6.35 -31.30 10.81
C ARG A 57 6.67 -30.31 11.93
N LEU A 58 6.52 -30.71 13.19
CA LEU A 58 6.80 -29.82 14.32
C LEU A 58 8.25 -29.28 14.31
N ASN A 59 9.19 -30.09 13.82
CA ASN A 59 10.60 -29.70 13.71
C ASN A 59 10.91 -28.78 12.51
N THR A 60 9.95 -28.53 11.62
CA THR A 60 10.09 -27.57 10.51
C THR A 60 9.36 -26.26 10.80
N LEU A 61 8.90 -26.05 12.04
CA LEU A 61 8.25 -24.81 12.49
C LEU A 61 9.23 -23.97 13.33
N PRO A 62 9.16 -22.63 13.22
CA PRO A 62 8.33 -21.86 12.29
C PRO A 62 8.84 -21.94 10.85
N ILE A 63 7.94 -21.90 9.87
CA ILE A 63 8.31 -21.77 8.45
C ILE A 63 8.75 -20.32 8.22
N LEU A 64 10.05 -20.12 8.03
CA LEU A 64 10.66 -18.82 7.79
C LEU A 64 11.44 -18.91 6.47
N PRO A 65 10.83 -18.56 5.33
CA PRO A 65 11.55 -18.56 4.06
C PRO A 65 12.57 -17.42 4.02
N GLU A 66 13.65 -17.61 3.27
CA GLU A 66 14.62 -16.54 3.00
C GLU A 66 14.00 -15.42 2.17
N GLU A 67 13.08 -15.78 1.26
CA GLU A 67 12.35 -14.84 0.41
C GLU A 67 10.86 -15.17 0.39
N PHE A 68 10.01 -14.15 0.53
CA PHE A 68 8.57 -14.30 0.35
C PHE A 68 8.23 -14.18 -1.13
N LEU A 69 7.65 -15.25 -1.68
CA LEU A 69 7.10 -15.25 -3.03
C LEU A 69 5.62 -14.86 -2.98
N TYR A 70 5.20 -14.08 -3.97
CA TYR A 70 3.84 -13.59 -4.08
C TYR A 70 3.28 -13.89 -5.47
N LYS A 71 1.97 -14.13 -5.55
CA LYS A 71 1.25 -14.36 -6.81
C LYS A 71 -0.04 -13.54 -6.86
N VAL A 72 -0.48 -13.21 -8.06
CA VAL A 72 -1.77 -12.54 -8.27
C VAL A 72 -2.88 -13.58 -8.19
N THR A 73 -3.97 -13.28 -7.50
CA THR A 73 -5.11 -14.21 -7.40
C THR A 73 -5.81 -14.34 -8.76
N SER A 74 -6.20 -15.57 -9.13
CA SER A 74 -6.68 -15.87 -10.49
C SER A 74 -7.91 -15.06 -10.92
N ASP A 75 -8.79 -14.76 -9.96
CA ASP A 75 -10.01 -13.97 -10.14
C ASP A 75 -9.74 -12.47 -10.37
N LYS A 76 -8.52 -11.99 -10.06
CA LYS A 76 -8.17 -10.57 -10.10
C LYS A 76 -7.07 -10.23 -11.10
N ILE A 77 -6.61 -11.20 -11.89
CA ILE A 77 -5.58 -11.02 -12.92
C ILE A 77 -5.91 -9.89 -13.90
N ASN A 78 -7.18 -9.78 -14.32
CA ASN A 78 -7.60 -8.74 -15.25
C ASN A 78 -7.36 -7.33 -14.69
N GLN A 79 -7.81 -7.08 -13.46
CA GLN A 79 -7.61 -5.79 -12.80
C GLN A 79 -6.12 -5.51 -12.57
N PHE A 80 -5.35 -6.52 -12.15
CA PHE A 80 -3.91 -6.38 -12.00
C PHE A 80 -3.21 -6.00 -13.31
N ASN A 81 -3.59 -6.62 -14.44
CA ASN A 81 -3.02 -6.30 -15.75
C ASN A 81 -3.35 -4.88 -16.20
N ILE A 82 -4.55 -4.39 -15.92
CA ILE A 82 -4.93 -2.99 -16.16
C ILE A 82 -4.02 -2.06 -15.35
N ILE A 83 -3.86 -2.31 -14.05
CA ILE A 83 -2.97 -1.53 -13.18
C ILE A 83 -1.53 -1.58 -13.69
N LYS A 84 -0.98 -2.77 -14.00
CA LYS A 84 0.37 -2.93 -14.54
C LYS A 84 0.55 -2.15 -15.85
N GLY A 85 -0.45 -2.14 -16.72
CA GLY A 85 -0.46 -1.36 -17.95
C GLY A 85 -0.42 0.16 -17.72
N LEU A 86 -1.12 0.65 -16.70
CA LEU A 86 -1.09 2.06 -16.29
C LEU A 86 0.27 2.43 -15.68
N LEU A 87 0.79 1.59 -14.77
CA LEU A 87 2.06 1.80 -14.08
C LEU A 87 3.25 1.86 -15.04
N LYS A 88 3.27 1.03 -16.09
CA LYS A 88 4.30 1.07 -17.14
C LYS A 88 4.39 2.42 -17.86
N LYS A 89 3.29 3.17 -17.93
CA LYS A 89 3.21 4.48 -18.58
C LYS A 89 3.30 5.64 -17.58
N ALA A 90 3.30 5.34 -16.29
CA ALA A 90 3.23 6.33 -15.23
C ALA A 90 4.61 6.97 -14.99
N THR A 91 4.64 8.29 -14.88
CA THR A 91 5.84 9.03 -14.44
C THR A 91 5.91 9.12 -12.92
N SER A 92 4.75 9.13 -12.27
CA SER A 92 4.63 9.07 -10.80
C SER A 92 3.36 8.33 -10.40
N VAL A 93 3.40 7.73 -9.21
CA VAL A 93 2.25 7.05 -8.60
C VAL A 93 1.94 7.72 -7.27
N VAL A 94 0.68 8.04 -7.04
CA VAL A 94 0.13 8.45 -5.76
C VAL A 94 -0.57 7.26 -5.13
N ILE A 95 -0.05 6.77 -4.01
CA ILE A 95 -0.73 5.73 -3.23
C ILE A 95 -1.83 6.40 -2.40
N ALA A 96 -3.08 6.03 -2.65
CA ALA A 96 -4.29 6.53 -1.99
C ALA A 96 -5.14 5.37 -1.44
N THR A 97 -4.49 4.28 -1.03
CA THR A 97 -5.08 3.21 -0.20
C THR A 97 -5.29 3.70 1.23
N ASP A 98 -5.99 2.92 2.06
CA ASP A 98 -6.19 3.27 3.46
C ASP A 98 -4.87 3.58 4.19
N ALA A 99 -4.92 4.58 5.09
CA ALA A 99 -3.79 5.09 5.87
C ALA A 99 -3.39 4.14 7.01
N GLY A 100 -3.02 2.91 6.66
CA GLY A 100 -2.67 1.85 7.60
C GLY A 100 -1.74 0.80 6.99
N ARG A 101 -1.36 -0.18 7.81
CA ARG A 101 -0.42 -1.25 7.40
C ARG A 101 -0.94 -2.06 6.20
N GLU A 102 -2.21 -2.43 6.22
CA GLU A 102 -2.82 -3.24 5.16
C GLU A 102 -2.88 -2.48 3.83
N GLY A 103 -3.42 -1.26 3.81
CA GLY A 103 -3.48 -0.46 2.58
C GLY A 103 -2.09 -0.24 1.98
N GLU A 104 -1.11 0.01 2.85
CA GLU A 104 0.27 0.19 2.46
C GLU A 104 0.95 -1.11 1.96
N LEU A 105 0.60 -2.26 2.53
CA LEU A 105 1.02 -3.58 2.03
C LEU A 105 0.43 -3.85 0.64
N ILE A 106 -0.88 -3.63 0.47
CA ILE A 106 -1.59 -3.81 -0.81
C ILE A 106 -0.90 -3.00 -1.91
N ALA A 107 -0.67 -1.71 -1.67
CA ALA A 107 -0.04 -0.83 -2.65
C ALA A 107 1.37 -1.31 -3.02
N ARG A 108 2.21 -1.66 -2.03
CA ARG A 108 3.59 -2.07 -2.31
C ARG A 108 3.68 -3.41 -3.02
N LEU A 109 2.84 -4.38 -2.69
CA LEU A 109 2.81 -5.66 -3.42
C LEU A 109 2.44 -5.46 -4.90
N ILE A 110 1.48 -4.58 -5.19
CA ILE A 110 1.09 -4.25 -6.57
C ILE A 110 2.24 -3.57 -7.32
N LEU A 111 2.89 -2.57 -6.71
CA LEU A 111 4.02 -1.86 -7.33
C LEU A 111 5.20 -2.78 -7.58
N ASN A 112 5.54 -3.64 -6.61
CA ASN A 112 6.64 -4.59 -6.70
C ASN A 112 6.39 -5.60 -7.83
N LEU A 113 5.22 -6.24 -7.90
CA LEU A 113 4.88 -7.18 -8.97
C LEU A 113 4.66 -6.52 -10.34
N SER A 114 4.50 -5.20 -10.35
CA SER A 114 4.43 -4.40 -11.58
C SER A 114 5.78 -3.87 -12.03
N ASP A 115 6.86 -4.16 -11.27
CA ASP A 115 8.23 -3.71 -11.54
C ASP A 115 8.34 -2.17 -11.61
N TYR A 116 7.52 -1.46 -10.82
CA TYR A 116 7.47 0.00 -10.86
C TYR A 116 8.59 0.62 -10.03
N THR A 117 9.44 1.42 -10.68
CA THR A 117 10.59 2.10 -10.06
C THR A 117 10.53 3.63 -10.16
N GLY A 118 9.40 4.18 -10.62
CA GLY A 118 9.22 5.62 -10.79
C GLY A 118 8.97 6.34 -9.46
N LYS A 119 8.66 7.64 -9.53
CA LYS A 119 8.37 8.43 -8.32
C LYS A 119 7.13 7.90 -7.62
N ILE A 120 7.20 7.74 -6.30
CA ILE A 120 6.08 7.35 -5.44
C ILE A 120 5.77 8.50 -4.49
N GLU A 121 4.50 8.88 -4.42
CA GLU A 121 3.92 9.83 -3.49
C GLU A 121 2.82 9.10 -2.72
N ARG A 122 2.50 9.53 -1.49
CA ARG A 122 1.40 8.94 -0.72
C ARG A 122 0.43 10.01 -0.30
N PHE A 123 -0.83 9.80 -0.65
CA PHE A 123 -1.95 10.57 -0.17
C PHE A 123 -2.28 10.08 1.24
N TRP A 124 -1.99 10.90 2.25
CA TRP A 124 -2.19 10.57 3.65
C TRP A 124 -3.17 11.55 4.29
N THR A 125 -4.43 11.16 4.42
CA THR A 125 -5.44 11.95 5.14
C THR A 125 -5.99 11.15 6.32
N SER A 126 -6.02 11.80 7.49
CA SER A 126 -6.80 11.34 8.65
C SER A 126 -8.24 11.88 8.64
N GLU A 127 -8.55 12.76 7.69
CA GLU A 127 -9.84 13.41 7.52
C GLU A 127 -10.68 12.68 6.47
N ALA A 128 -12.01 12.85 6.55
CA ALA A 128 -12.92 12.32 5.54
C ALA A 128 -12.55 12.84 4.14
N LEU A 129 -12.77 12.00 3.11
CA LEU A 129 -12.52 12.32 1.70
C LEU A 129 -13.51 13.38 1.17
N SER A 130 -13.49 14.57 1.75
CA SER A 130 -14.24 15.73 1.25
C SER A 130 -13.55 16.30 0.02
N ALA A 131 -14.31 16.99 -0.83
CA ALA A 131 -13.75 17.60 -2.04
C ALA A 131 -12.66 18.63 -1.73
N GLU A 132 -12.74 19.29 -0.58
CA GLU A 132 -11.77 20.28 -0.12
C GLU A 132 -10.44 19.62 0.27
N VAL A 133 -10.49 18.55 1.06
CA VAL A 133 -9.30 17.79 1.48
C VAL A 133 -8.59 17.20 0.27
N VAL A 134 -9.33 16.58 -0.64
CA VAL A 134 -8.75 15.99 -1.85
C VAL A 134 -8.06 17.04 -2.72
N LYS A 135 -8.70 18.19 -2.96
CA LYS A 135 -8.08 19.26 -3.77
C LYS A 135 -6.86 19.87 -3.09
N LYS A 136 -6.90 20.03 -1.76
CA LYS A 136 -5.78 20.54 -0.97
C LYS A 136 -4.56 19.62 -1.06
N GLU A 137 -4.74 18.33 -0.79
CA GLU A 137 -3.65 17.35 -0.76
C GLU A 137 -3.09 17.04 -2.17
N PHE A 138 -3.93 17.03 -3.22
CA PHE A 138 -3.44 16.91 -4.61
C PHE A 138 -2.81 18.21 -5.16
N GLY A 139 -3.05 19.36 -4.51
CA GLY A 139 -2.49 20.68 -4.85
C GLY A 139 -1.30 21.09 -3.97
N ALA A 140 -1.04 20.39 -2.87
CA ALA A 140 0.12 20.59 -2.01
C ALA A 140 1.33 19.92 -2.66
N ASN A 141 2.23 20.74 -3.21
CA ASN A 141 3.46 20.26 -3.82
C ASN A 141 4.37 19.61 -2.74
N GLU A 142 4.57 18.30 -2.91
CA GLU A 142 5.55 17.44 -2.23
C GLU A 142 5.26 16.97 -0.80
N VAL A 143 4.74 15.74 -0.70
CA VAL A 143 5.04 14.85 0.43
C VAL A 143 6.23 13.96 0.04
N VAL A 144 7.44 14.37 0.42
CA VAL A 144 8.66 13.57 0.22
C VAL A 144 8.75 12.50 1.31
N ILE A 145 8.41 11.26 0.97
CA ILE A 145 8.67 10.11 1.85
C ILE A 145 10.12 9.68 1.65
N LYS A 146 10.97 9.98 2.64
CA LYS A 146 12.31 9.40 2.73
C LYS A 146 12.22 8.06 3.45
N GLU A 147 12.17 6.98 2.70
CA GLU A 147 12.30 5.63 3.25
C GLU A 147 13.74 5.44 3.76
N LYS A 148 13.90 5.19 5.05
CA LYS A 148 15.18 4.83 5.66
C LYS A 148 15.05 3.44 6.24
N VAL A 149 15.65 2.46 5.56
CA VAL A 149 15.72 1.08 6.05
C VAL A 149 16.54 1.07 7.34
N ASN A 150 15.92 0.66 8.44
CA ASN A 150 16.58 0.55 9.74
C ASN A 150 16.56 -0.91 10.17
N ASN A 151 17.72 -1.57 10.10
CA ASN A 151 17.90 -2.97 10.43
C ASN A 151 17.57 -3.31 11.91
N LYS A 152 17.38 -2.30 12.78
CA LYS A 152 16.89 -2.50 14.16
C LYS A 152 15.37 -2.63 14.26
N LEU A 153 14.64 -2.30 13.19
CA LEU A 153 13.21 -2.54 13.06
C LEU A 153 13.01 -3.91 12.44
N ILE A 154 12.73 -4.91 13.27
CA ILE A 154 12.25 -6.20 12.79
C ILE A 154 10.81 -5.99 12.35
N GLY A 155 10.55 -6.02 11.04
CA GLY A 155 9.23 -5.89 10.43
C GLY A 155 8.53 -4.54 10.68
N GLY A 156 7.77 -4.05 9.69
CA GLY A 156 6.99 -2.80 9.80
C GLY A 156 7.76 -1.55 9.35
N PHE A 157 7.22 -0.36 9.62
CA PHE A 157 7.78 0.92 9.19
C PHE A 157 7.65 1.99 10.29
N ILE A 158 8.48 3.03 10.19
CA ILE A 158 8.32 4.26 10.95
C ILE A 158 7.91 5.38 9.98
N LEU A 159 6.71 5.90 10.14
CA LEU A 159 6.24 7.08 9.41
C LEU A 159 6.45 8.33 10.29
N LYS A 160 7.03 9.37 9.69
CA LYS A 160 7.10 10.70 10.29
C LYS A 160 6.23 11.65 9.48
N VAL A 161 5.26 12.28 10.14
CA VAL A 161 4.35 13.26 9.55
C VAL A 161 4.40 14.52 10.42
N GLY A 162 5.12 15.56 9.95
CA GLY A 162 5.44 16.74 10.77
C GLY A 162 6.21 16.36 12.04
N ASP A 163 5.72 16.81 13.19
CA ASP A 163 6.30 16.50 14.51
C ASP A 163 5.89 15.14 15.08
N ARG A 164 5.03 14.39 14.37
CA ARG A 164 4.51 13.10 14.84
C ARG A 164 5.29 11.94 14.24
N GLN A 165 5.62 10.96 15.09
CA GLN A 165 6.24 9.71 14.70
C GLN A 165 5.31 8.54 15.01
N PHE A 166 4.97 7.76 13.98
CA PHE A 166 4.19 6.54 14.08
C PHE A 166 5.13 5.35 13.89
N ASP A 167 5.38 4.60 14.96
CA ASP A 167 6.18 3.37 14.93
C ASP A 167 5.22 2.16 14.92
N ALA A 168 5.16 1.48 13.78
CA ALA A 168 4.35 0.27 13.59
C ALA A 168 5.23 -0.99 13.50
N SER A 169 6.44 -0.97 14.06
CA SER A 169 7.38 -2.09 13.97
C SER A 169 7.00 -3.27 14.88
N ILE A 170 7.32 -4.49 14.43
CA ILE A 170 7.14 -5.69 15.28
C ILE A 170 8.09 -5.61 16.49
N SER A 171 9.25 -4.99 16.33
CA SER A 171 10.17 -4.68 17.43
C SER A 171 9.50 -3.94 18.60
N SER A 172 8.66 -2.93 18.32
CA SER A 172 7.90 -2.22 19.35
C SER A 172 6.91 -3.13 20.08
N GLY A 173 6.17 -3.97 19.32
CA GLY A 173 5.25 -4.96 19.88
C GLY A 173 5.96 -5.99 20.78
N LEU A 174 7.11 -6.51 20.34
CA LEU A 174 7.94 -7.43 21.11
C LEU A 174 8.51 -6.78 22.37
N ASN A 175 8.93 -5.52 22.29
CA ASN A 175 9.41 -4.77 23.45
C ASN A 175 8.29 -4.48 24.47
N LYS A 176 7.07 -4.22 23.99
CA LYS A 176 5.90 -4.05 24.85
C LYS A 176 5.55 -5.35 25.55
N LEU A 177 5.45 -6.46 24.81
CA LEU A 177 5.25 -7.80 25.36
C LEU A 177 6.34 -8.15 26.39
N LYS A 178 7.62 -7.88 26.07
CA LYS A 178 8.73 -8.10 27.01
C LYS A 178 8.56 -7.32 28.32
N LYS A 179 8.07 -6.08 28.26
CA LYS A 179 7.79 -5.28 29.46
C LYS A 179 6.60 -5.83 30.25
N GLU A 180 5.55 -6.26 29.56
CA GLU A 180 4.36 -6.88 30.18
C GLU A 180 4.73 -8.21 30.87
N PHE A 181 5.55 -9.07 30.23
CA PHE A 181 6.07 -10.29 30.85
C PHE A 181 7.03 -10.02 32.02
N ALA A 182 7.83 -8.95 31.96
CA ALA A 182 8.74 -8.56 33.03
C ALA A 182 8.03 -7.92 34.24
N GLN A 183 6.79 -7.43 34.08
CA GLN A 183 6.01 -6.83 35.15
C GLN A 183 5.23 -7.84 36.00
N GLY A 184 5.25 -9.12 35.63
CA GLY A 184 4.63 -10.21 36.39
C GLY A 184 3.10 -10.17 36.31
N VAL A 185 2.51 -11.26 35.83
CA VAL A 185 1.13 -11.59 36.18
C VAL A 185 1.13 -11.85 37.68
N VAL A 186 0.50 -10.96 38.45
CA VAL A 186 0.02 -11.29 39.79
C VAL A 186 -1.23 -12.15 39.64
#